data_AF-A0A843UAM3-F1
#
_entry.id   AF-A0A843UAM3-F1
#
_cell.length_a   1.000
_cell.length_b   1.000
_cell.length_c   1.000
_cell.angle_alpha   90.00
_cell.angle_beta   90.00
_cell.angle_gamma   90.00
#
_symmetry.space_group_name_H-M   'P 1'
#
loop_
_entity.id
_entity.type
_entity.pdbx_description
1 polymer ?
#
loop_
_entity_poly.entity_id
_entity_poly.type
_entity_poly.pdbx_seq_one_letter_code
_entity_poly.pdbx_strand_id
1 'polypeptide(L)'
;MDTSLPVHWNLRITDRNKQNRTTQSMPYRRGKTSHDYDQLMSDFSLMHGRTPHRLKVFKIGRCKDLPDNTESWVDDESRRRYEAMSEMIAPSDVDAESQTATTPEDAFISVMGKDRPGRVRCAGSGETLKTWYGSTSAGPFAYSERERQMQEQLKVQEDKLKAQADKMNQMQEQISQLQSVASKVDEMSVLLSQIQASQARTQSVPVPPPVQSESETLTDEAADDYLDHDVPVS
;
A
#
# COMPACT_ATOMS: atom_id res chain seq x y z
N MET A 1 48.48 -48.88 8.76
CA MET A 1 47.34 -48.06 8.31
C MET A 1 47.90 -46.87 7.57
N ASP A 2 47.62 -46.79 6.27
CA ASP A 2 48.22 -45.85 5.33
C ASP A 2 47.51 -44.48 5.41
N THR A 3 48.22 -43.45 5.86
CA THR A 3 47.71 -42.08 6.08
C THR A 3 47.98 -41.15 4.87
N SER A 4 48.11 -41.70 3.67
CA SER A 4 48.51 -40.99 2.45
C SER A 4 47.41 -40.13 1.76
N LEU A 5 46.16 -40.16 2.22
CA LEU A 5 45.02 -39.65 1.43
C LEU A 5 44.69 -38.13 1.47
N PRO A 6 45.26 -37.23 2.29
CA PRO A 6 44.90 -35.79 2.20
C PRO A 6 45.63 -34.98 1.10
N VAL A 7 46.80 -35.44 0.63
CA VAL A 7 47.70 -34.60 -0.18
C VAL A 7 47.31 -34.59 -1.66
N HIS A 8 46.90 -35.73 -2.21
CA HIS A 8 46.59 -35.88 -3.64
C HIS A 8 45.36 -35.05 -4.10
N TRP A 9 44.35 -34.90 -3.24
CA TRP A 9 43.14 -34.13 -3.52
C TRP A 9 43.42 -32.63 -3.67
N ASN A 10 44.24 -32.09 -2.77
CA ASN A 10 44.61 -30.67 -2.78
C ASN A 10 45.47 -30.31 -3.99
N LEU A 11 46.34 -31.23 -4.45
CA LEU A 11 47.13 -31.06 -5.68
C LEU A 11 46.22 -31.01 -6.92
N ARG A 12 45.27 -31.95 -7.03
CA ARG A 12 44.31 -32.00 -8.15
C ARG A 12 43.38 -30.79 -8.22
N ILE A 13 43.03 -30.17 -7.09
CA ILE A 13 42.28 -28.90 -7.07
C ILE A 13 43.19 -27.75 -7.50
N THR A 14 44.41 -27.72 -6.97
CA THR A 14 45.39 -26.66 -7.27
C THR A 14 45.72 -26.60 -8.76
N ASP A 15 45.97 -27.74 -9.40
CA ASP A 15 46.34 -27.76 -10.82
C ASP A 15 45.15 -27.41 -11.72
N ARG A 16 43.94 -27.82 -11.36
CA ARG A 16 42.72 -27.38 -12.06
C ARG A 16 42.50 -25.88 -11.93
N ASN A 17 42.77 -25.31 -10.76
CA ASN A 17 42.69 -23.86 -10.56
C ASN A 17 43.76 -23.10 -11.36
N LYS A 18 44.96 -23.66 -11.52
CA LYS A 18 46.00 -23.10 -12.41
C LYS A 18 45.53 -23.14 -13.87
N GLN A 19 45.01 -24.27 -14.34
CA GLN A 19 44.49 -24.41 -15.70
C GLN A 19 43.31 -23.45 -15.94
N ASN A 20 42.40 -23.31 -14.98
CA ASN A 20 41.30 -22.35 -15.10
C ASN A 20 41.81 -20.91 -15.17
N ARG A 21 42.86 -20.57 -14.41
CA ARG A 21 43.49 -19.23 -14.42
C ARG A 21 44.13 -18.91 -15.76
N THR A 22 44.79 -19.87 -16.42
CA THR A 22 45.40 -19.63 -17.74
C THR A 22 44.36 -19.41 -18.84
N THR A 23 43.16 -19.99 -18.68
CA THR A 23 42.04 -19.81 -19.63
C THR A 23 41.11 -18.63 -19.29
N GLN A 24 41.38 -17.88 -18.22
CA GLN A 24 40.49 -16.83 -17.75
C GLN A 24 40.63 -15.57 -18.61
N SER A 25 39.58 -15.21 -19.35
CA SER A 25 39.57 -14.02 -20.23
C SER A 25 39.51 -12.68 -19.48
N MET A 26 38.92 -12.66 -18.29
CA MET A 26 38.77 -11.46 -17.45
C MET A 26 39.47 -11.68 -16.11
N PRO A 27 40.80 -11.54 -16.06
CA PRO A 27 41.58 -11.70 -14.84
C PRO A 27 41.10 -10.74 -13.75
N TYR A 28 41.17 -11.21 -12.50
CA TYR A 28 40.80 -10.42 -11.33
C TYR A 28 42.07 -9.87 -10.69
N ARG A 29 42.11 -8.57 -10.39
CA ARG A 29 43.33 -7.87 -9.97
C ARG A 29 43.65 -8.04 -8.50
N ARG A 30 42.64 -8.01 -7.64
CA ARG A 30 42.85 -8.15 -6.19
C ARG A 30 43.16 -9.62 -5.92
N GLY A 31 44.23 -9.89 -5.19
CA GLY A 31 44.67 -11.26 -4.91
C GLY A 31 43.62 -12.06 -4.12
N LYS A 32 44.03 -13.24 -3.65
CA LYS A 32 43.22 -14.14 -2.78
C LYS A 32 42.73 -13.50 -1.46
N THR A 33 43.09 -12.26 -1.16
CA THR A 33 42.75 -11.59 0.09
C THR A 33 41.27 -11.21 0.07
N SER A 34 40.48 -12.05 0.74
CA SER A 34 39.12 -11.70 1.17
C SER A 34 39.09 -10.33 1.83
N HIS A 35 40.18 -9.90 2.48
CA HIS A 35 40.27 -8.63 3.19
C HIS A 35 39.83 -7.39 2.39
N ASP A 36 40.28 -7.20 1.14
CA ASP A 36 39.89 -6.02 0.34
C ASP A 36 38.43 -6.07 -0.10
N TYR A 37 37.91 -7.29 -0.27
CA TYR A 37 36.52 -7.55 -0.63
C TYR A 37 35.61 -7.37 0.59
N ASP A 38 35.99 -7.96 1.74
CA ASP A 38 35.32 -7.85 3.03
C ASP A 38 35.29 -6.40 3.50
N GLN A 39 36.41 -5.67 3.33
CA GLN A 39 36.51 -4.25 3.65
C GLN A 39 35.63 -3.42 2.72
N LEU A 40 35.61 -3.69 1.42
CA LEU A 40 34.66 -3.04 0.51
C LEU A 40 33.20 -3.28 0.93
N MET A 41 32.84 -4.52 1.26
CA MET A 41 31.49 -4.87 1.67
C MET A 41 31.13 -4.14 2.96
N SER A 42 32.04 -4.14 3.94
CA SER A 42 31.89 -3.46 5.22
C SER A 42 31.74 -1.95 5.05
N ASP A 43 32.66 -1.30 4.34
CA ASP A 43 32.66 0.15 4.12
C ASP A 43 31.42 0.60 3.37
N PHE A 44 31.03 -0.15 2.32
CA PHE A 44 29.82 0.17 1.56
C PHE A 44 28.55 -0.06 2.39
N SER A 45 28.51 -1.13 3.19
CA SER A 45 27.40 -1.38 4.11
C SER A 45 27.30 -0.31 5.19
N LEU A 46 28.42 0.17 5.72
CA LEU A 46 28.46 1.25 6.72
C LEU A 46 27.94 2.57 6.14
N MET A 47 28.34 2.91 4.90
CA MET A 47 27.95 4.17 4.26
C MET A 47 26.52 4.17 3.72
N HIS A 48 26.03 3.04 3.21
CA HIS A 48 24.76 2.98 2.46
C HIS A 48 23.70 2.06 3.08
N GLY A 49 24.01 1.34 4.17
CA GLY A 49 23.08 0.44 4.84
C GLY A 49 22.65 -0.78 4.00
N ARG A 50 23.39 -1.11 2.93
CA ARG A 50 23.07 -2.20 2.00
C ARG A 50 24.32 -2.82 1.38
N THR A 51 24.21 -4.05 0.86
CA THR A 51 25.28 -4.70 0.08
C THR A 51 25.50 -4.01 -1.27
N PRO A 52 26.74 -3.83 -1.75
CA PRO A 52 27.00 -3.30 -3.08
C PRO A 52 26.50 -4.22 -4.19
N HIS A 53 26.05 -3.61 -5.28
CA HIS A 53 25.67 -4.32 -6.51
C HIS A 53 26.87 -5.03 -7.13
N ARG A 54 26.63 -6.19 -7.78
CA ARG A 54 27.68 -6.97 -8.46
C ARG A 54 28.45 -6.16 -9.50
N LEU A 55 27.80 -5.20 -10.16
CA LEU A 55 28.46 -4.27 -11.08
C LEU A 55 29.56 -3.42 -10.39
N LYS A 56 29.30 -2.93 -9.18
CA LYS A 56 30.29 -2.15 -8.41
C LYS A 56 31.47 -3.03 -8.01
N VAL A 57 31.20 -4.24 -7.54
CA VAL A 57 32.23 -5.23 -7.20
C VAL A 57 33.05 -5.64 -8.42
N PHE A 58 32.40 -5.77 -9.58
CA PHE A 58 33.05 -6.08 -10.84
C PHE A 58 34.07 -5.01 -11.23
N LYS A 59 33.66 -3.72 -11.20
CA LYS A 59 34.56 -2.58 -11.46
C LYS A 59 35.75 -2.59 -10.52
N ILE A 60 35.48 -2.63 -9.21
CA ILE A 60 36.50 -2.61 -8.16
C ILE A 60 37.54 -3.74 -8.30
N GLY A 61 37.10 -4.91 -8.76
CA GLY A 61 37.94 -6.06 -8.98
C GLY A 61 38.87 -5.97 -10.20
N ARG A 62 38.58 -5.08 -11.14
CA ARG A 62 39.13 -5.05 -12.51
C ARG A 62 39.56 -3.67 -13.00
N CYS A 63 39.30 -2.64 -12.22
CA CYS A 63 39.67 -1.26 -12.48
C CYS A 63 40.41 -0.70 -11.27
N LYS A 64 41.45 0.08 -11.54
CA LYS A 64 42.12 0.92 -10.55
C LYS A 64 41.85 2.37 -10.91
N ASP A 65 41.34 3.12 -9.95
CA ASP A 65 41.25 4.56 -10.05
C ASP A 65 42.66 5.15 -9.86
N LEU A 66 43.17 5.85 -10.87
CA LEU A 66 44.44 6.56 -10.79
C LEU A 66 44.22 7.95 -10.15
N PRO A 67 45.27 8.55 -9.55
CA PRO A 67 45.18 9.88 -8.94
C PRO A 67 44.72 10.97 -9.91
N ASP A 68 44.91 10.78 -11.21
CA ASP A 68 44.45 11.69 -12.27
C ASP A 68 42.97 11.48 -12.66
N ASN A 69 42.16 10.83 -11.80
CA ASN A 69 40.78 10.40 -12.08
C ASN A 69 40.62 9.54 -13.34
N THR A 70 41.71 8.95 -13.83
CA THR A 70 41.70 8.07 -14.99
C THR A 70 41.53 6.62 -14.54
N GLU A 71 40.66 5.89 -15.22
CA GLU A 71 40.37 4.49 -14.93
C GLU A 71 41.36 3.58 -15.66
N SER A 72 42.18 2.85 -14.89
CA SER A 72 43.08 1.84 -15.43
C SER A 72 42.45 0.45 -15.30
N TRP A 73 41.95 -0.05 -16.41
CA TRP A 73 41.38 -1.39 -16.54
C TRP A 73 42.46 -2.46 -16.68
N VAL A 74 42.23 -3.63 -16.11
CA VAL A 74 43.16 -4.78 -16.23
C VAL A 74 43.18 -5.33 -17.65
N ASP A 75 42.04 -5.33 -18.33
CA ASP A 75 41.87 -5.84 -19.67
C ASP A 75 40.70 -5.13 -20.39
N ASP A 76 40.78 -5.07 -21.72
CA ASP A 76 39.79 -4.40 -22.55
C ASP A 76 38.42 -5.09 -22.54
N GLU A 77 38.37 -6.41 -22.34
CA GLU A 77 37.12 -7.18 -22.30
C GLU A 77 36.31 -6.82 -21.05
N SER A 78 36.97 -6.71 -19.90
CA SER A 78 36.38 -6.23 -18.65
C SER A 78 35.83 -4.82 -18.79
N ARG A 79 36.57 -3.92 -19.47
CA ARG A 79 36.10 -2.56 -19.76
C ARG A 79 34.83 -2.58 -20.63
N ARG A 80 34.87 -3.28 -21.76
CA ARG A 80 33.73 -3.40 -22.69
C ARG A 80 32.47 -3.93 -22.02
N ARG A 81 32.61 -4.95 -21.17
CA ARG A 81 31.47 -5.51 -20.43
C ARG A 81 30.92 -4.53 -19.40
N TYR A 82 31.79 -3.80 -18.70
CA TYR A 82 31.35 -2.78 -17.76
C TYR A 82 30.60 -1.65 -18.45
N GLU A 83 31.10 -1.19 -19.60
CA GLU A 83 30.44 -0.18 -20.44
C GLU A 83 29.08 -0.66 -20.91
N ALA A 84 28.98 -1.88 -21.47
CA ALA A 84 27.71 -2.45 -21.91
C ALA A 84 26.69 -2.59 -20.76
N MET A 85 27.12 -3.00 -19.56
CA MET A 85 26.26 -3.05 -18.38
C MET A 85 25.80 -1.64 -17.96
N SER A 86 26.69 -0.65 -18.04
CA SER A 86 26.40 0.72 -17.63
C SER A 86 25.46 1.42 -18.60
N GLU A 87 25.62 1.17 -19.90
CA GLU A 87 24.74 1.68 -20.95
C GLU A 87 23.31 1.16 -20.80
N MET A 88 23.13 -0.12 -20.44
CA MET A 88 21.81 -0.70 -20.17
C MET A 88 21.11 -0.12 -18.94
N ILE A 89 21.87 0.42 -17.98
CA ILE A 89 21.35 1.03 -16.75
C ILE A 89 21.10 2.53 -16.96
N ALA A 90 21.84 3.16 -17.87
CA ALA A 90 21.67 4.56 -18.18
C ALA A 90 20.23 4.80 -18.69
N PRO A 91 19.53 5.82 -18.16
CA PRO A 91 18.22 6.16 -18.67
C PRO A 91 18.38 6.55 -20.14
N SER A 92 17.79 5.76 -21.05
CA SER A 92 17.70 6.14 -22.45
C SER A 92 16.59 7.18 -22.57
N ASP A 93 16.87 8.33 -23.15
CA ASP A 93 15.89 9.40 -23.39
C ASP A 93 14.84 9.02 -24.45
N VAL A 94 14.85 7.78 -24.95
CA VAL A 94 14.25 7.42 -26.24
C VAL A 94 12.85 6.82 -26.14
N ASP A 95 12.41 6.26 -25.01
CA ASP A 95 11.05 5.70 -24.87
C ASP A 95 10.51 5.74 -23.44
N ALA A 96 9.83 6.84 -23.09
CA ALA A 96 9.30 7.09 -21.74
C ALA A 96 8.05 6.25 -21.37
N GLU A 97 7.45 5.52 -22.31
CA GLU A 97 6.10 4.94 -22.11
C GLU A 97 6.04 3.42 -21.91
N SER A 98 7.16 2.69 -22.04
CA SER A 98 7.12 1.23 -21.81
C SER A 98 8.39 0.58 -21.27
N GLN A 99 9.45 1.33 -20.97
CA GLN A 99 10.69 0.75 -20.46
C GLN A 99 10.62 0.59 -18.94
N THR A 100 10.39 -0.64 -18.47
CA THR A 100 10.72 -1.00 -17.08
C THR A 100 12.20 -0.72 -16.87
N ALA A 101 12.54 0.17 -15.93
CA ALA A 101 13.93 0.53 -15.66
C ALA A 101 14.78 -0.73 -15.42
N THR A 102 15.75 -0.97 -16.30
CA THR A 102 16.66 -2.12 -16.19
C THR A 102 17.39 -2.04 -14.88
N THR A 103 17.23 -3.05 -14.02
CA THR A 103 17.96 -3.06 -12.76
C THR A 103 19.45 -3.33 -13.04
N PRO A 104 20.37 -2.84 -12.17
CA PRO A 104 21.79 -3.16 -12.29
C PRO A 104 22.09 -4.67 -12.28
N GLU A 105 21.20 -5.47 -11.70
CA GLU A 105 21.31 -6.91 -11.65
C GLU A 105 20.92 -7.58 -12.97
N ASP A 106 19.85 -7.10 -13.60
CA ASP A 106 19.40 -7.59 -14.90
C ASP A 106 20.42 -7.27 -16.00
N ALA A 107 20.97 -6.05 -15.99
CA ALA A 107 22.06 -5.67 -16.88
C ALA A 107 23.30 -6.58 -16.67
N PHE A 108 23.64 -6.89 -15.42
CA PHE A 108 24.75 -7.80 -15.12
C PHE A 108 24.49 -9.21 -15.65
N ILE A 109 23.30 -9.77 -15.44
CA ILE A 109 22.93 -11.11 -15.93
C ILE A 109 22.90 -11.14 -17.46
N SER A 110 22.43 -10.07 -18.11
CA SER A 110 22.40 -9.94 -19.57
C SER A 110 23.82 -10.05 -20.17
N VAL A 111 24.79 -9.33 -19.62
CA VAL A 111 26.18 -9.31 -20.14
C VAL A 111 27.00 -10.51 -19.69
N MET A 112 26.86 -10.93 -18.43
CA MET A 112 27.71 -11.96 -17.82
C MET A 112 27.14 -13.37 -17.94
N GLY A 113 25.86 -13.46 -18.32
CA GLY A 113 25.07 -14.68 -18.31
C GLY A 113 24.58 -15.07 -16.92
N LYS A 114 23.69 -16.05 -16.88
CA LYS A 114 23.16 -16.61 -15.64
C LYS A 114 24.27 -17.24 -14.78
N ASP A 115 24.12 -17.08 -13.47
CA ASP A 115 25.02 -17.72 -12.50
C ASP A 115 24.85 -19.25 -12.49
N ARG A 116 25.93 -19.93 -12.09
CA ARG A 116 25.88 -21.37 -11.85
C ARG A 116 25.14 -21.64 -10.54
N PRO A 117 24.35 -22.73 -10.45
CA PRO A 117 23.70 -23.11 -9.19
C PRO A 117 24.70 -23.17 -8.03
N GLY A 118 24.40 -22.50 -6.93
CA GLY A 118 25.23 -22.48 -5.72
C GLY A 118 26.48 -21.59 -5.78
N ARG A 119 26.67 -20.78 -6.84
CA ARG A 119 27.81 -19.85 -6.93
C ARG A 119 27.41 -18.52 -7.54
N VAL A 120 27.60 -17.45 -6.77
CA VAL A 120 27.41 -16.07 -7.26
C VAL A 120 28.71 -15.52 -7.84
N ARG A 121 28.63 -14.93 -9.04
CA ARG A 121 29.79 -14.23 -9.62
C ARG A 121 30.13 -12.99 -8.78
N CYS A 122 31.42 -12.67 -8.72
CA CYS A 122 31.97 -11.55 -7.93
C CYS A 122 31.83 -11.70 -6.41
N ALA A 123 31.30 -12.83 -5.92
CA ALA A 123 30.92 -12.99 -4.52
C ALA A 123 31.88 -13.77 -3.62
N GLY A 124 33.10 -14.03 -4.09
CA GLY A 124 33.99 -14.94 -3.38
C GLY A 124 33.45 -16.38 -3.34
N SER A 125 33.90 -17.16 -2.36
CA SER A 125 33.57 -18.59 -2.21
C SER A 125 32.55 -18.78 -1.10
N GLY A 126 31.50 -19.56 -1.36
CA GLY A 126 30.49 -19.92 -0.35
C GLY A 126 29.25 -19.02 -0.32
N GLU A 127 29.26 -17.91 -1.04
CA GLU A 127 28.10 -17.03 -1.10
C GLU A 127 27.09 -17.47 -2.17
N THR A 128 25.83 -17.51 -1.74
CA THR A 128 24.65 -17.75 -2.57
C THR A 128 23.90 -16.43 -2.76
N LEU A 129 23.01 -16.35 -3.75
CA LEU A 129 22.20 -15.12 -3.94
C LEU A 129 21.43 -14.75 -2.66
N LYS A 130 21.02 -15.76 -1.88
CA LYS A 130 20.37 -15.64 -0.57
C LYS A 130 21.27 -15.09 0.53
N THR A 131 22.58 -15.30 0.47
CA THR A 131 23.51 -14.67 1.43
C THR A 131 23.92 -13.28 0.94
N TRP A 132 24.07 -13.08 -0.37
CA TRP A 132 24.49 -11.82 -0.98
C TRP A 132 23.48 -10.69 -0.82
N TYR A 133 22.25 -10.92 -1.30
CA TYR A 133 21.17 -9.93 -1.27
C TYR A 133 20.33 -10.05 0.01
N GLY A 134 20.81 -10.83 0.98
CA GLY A 134 19.99 -11.38 2.04
C GLY A 134 18.99 -12.40 1.49
N SER A 135 18.24 -13.05 2.40
CA SER A 135 16.99 -13.65 1.94
C SER A 135 16.18 -12.49 1.39
N THR A 136 16.02 -12.39 0.07
CA THR A 136 14.83 -11.77 -0.48
C THR A 136 13.70 -12.48 0.24
N SER A 137 13.13 -11.82 1.22
CA SER A 137 11.95 -12.21 1.97
C SER A 137 10.72 -12.09 1.06
N ALA A 138 10.84 -12.65 -0.14
CA ALA A 138 9.79 -13.23 -0.96
C ALA A 138 9.86 -14.78 -0.85
N GLY A 139 10.40 -15.30 0.26
CA GLY A 139 10.22 -16.69 0.67
C GLY A 139 8.91 -16.83 1.45
N PRO A 140 8.29 -18.03 1.48
CA PRO A 140 6.93 -18.27 2.00
C PRO A 140 6.71 -17.85 3.47
N PHE A 141 7.77 -17.65 4.26
CA PHE A 141 7.68 -17.18 5.65
C PHE A 141 7.48 -15.67 5.81
N ALA A 142 7.98 -14.85 4.89
CA ALA A 142 7.71 -13.40 4.91
C ALA A 142 6.38 -13.06 4.23
N TYR A 143 5.97 -13.91 3.29
CA TYR A 143 4.59 -13.95 2.81
C TYR A 143 3.64 -14.30 3.95
N SER A 144 3.96 -15.30 4.80
CA SER A 144 3.08 -15.69 5.90
C SER A 144 2.91 -14.62 6.98
N GLU A 145 3.93 -13.86 7.35
CA GLU A 145 3.77 -12.75 8.33
C GLU A 145 2.95 -11.60 7.76
N ARG A 146 3.21 -11.19 6.50
CA ARG A 146 2.41 -10.14 5.84
C ARG A 146 0.97 -10.59 5.60
N GLU A 147 0.76 -11.84 5.22
CA GLU A 147 -0.55 -12.44 5.02
C GLU A 147 -1.29 -12.60 6.35
N ARG A 148 -0.59 -12.95 7.44
CA ARG A 148 -1.17 -12.97 8.79
C ARG A 148 -1.58 -11.57 9.24
N GLN A 149 -0.73 -10.56 9.03
CA GLN A 149 -1.07 -9.17 9.33
C GLN A 149 -2.26 -8.68 8.49
N MET A 150 -2.32 -9.05 7.22
CA MET A 150 -3.44 -8.72 6.33
C MET A 150 -4.74 -9.43 6.75
N GLN A 151 -4.67 -10.70 7.13
CA GLN A 151 -5.82 -11.46 7.65
C GLN A 151 -6.30 -10.88 8.98
N GLU A 152 -5.40 -10.44 9.85
CA GLU A 152 -5.75 -9.79 11.11
C GLU A 152 -6.41 -8.43 10.87
N GLN A 153 -5.90 -7.63 9.92
CA GLN A 153 -6.55 -6.39 9.50
C GLN A 153 -7.93 -6.63 8.88
N LEU A 154 -8.09 -7.66 8.06
CA LEU A 154 -9.38 -8.04 7.49
C LEU A 154 -10.38 -8.47 8.56
N LYS A 155 -9.96 -9.27 9.55
CA LYS A 155 -10.81 -9.62 10.69
C LYS A 155 -11.26 -8.40 11.48
N VAL A 156 -10.34 -7.47 11.76
CA VAL A 156 -10.69 -6.21 12.45
C VAL A 156 -11.68 -5.39 11.64
N GLN A 157 -11.59 -5.37 10.30
CA GLN A 157 -12.57 -4.71 9.45
C GLN A 157 -13.92 -5.43 9.45
N GLU A 158 -13.92 -6.76 9.41
CA GLU A 158 -15.13 -7.59 9.47
C GLU A 158 -15.87 -7.41 10.80
N ASP A 159 -15.15 -7.41 11.92
CA ASP A 159 -15.72 -7.15 13.25
C ASP A 159 -16.30 -5.73 13.35
N LYS A 160 -15.65 -4.73 12.75
CA LYS A 160 -16.18 -3.37 12.67
C LYS A 160 -17.46 -3.30 11.84
N LEU A 161 -17.49 -3.97 10.68
CA LEU A 161 -18.67 -4.03 9.82
C LEU A 161 -19.82 -4.75 10.52
N LYS A 162 -19.54 -5.84 11.25
CA LYS A 162 -20.53 -6.56 12.04
C LYS A 162 -21.10 -5.70 13.16
N ALA A 163 -20.25 -5.01 13.92
CA ALA A 163 -20.69 -4.08 14.95
C ALA A 163 -21.52 -2.91 14.38
N GLN A 164 -21.20 -2.45 13.16
CA GLN A 164 -21.99 -1.44 12.47
C GLN A 164 -23.35 -2.01 12.01
N ALA A 165 -23.39 -3.24 11.51
CA ALA A 165 -24.63 -3.92 11.14
C ALA A 165 -25.55 -4.12 12.35
N ASP A 166 -25.00 -4.54 13.49
CA ASP A 166 -25.77 -4.70 14.74
C ASP A 166 -26.36 -3.36 15.21
N LYS A 167 -25.59 -2.27 15.11
CA LYS A 167 -26.10 -0.91 15.38
C LYS A 167 -27.21 -0.49 14.42
N MET A 168 -27.08 -0.78 13.12
CA MET A 168 -28.14 -0.49 12.15
C MET A 168 -29.41 -1.30 12.43
N ASN A 169 -29.28 -2.58 12.77
CA ASN A 169 -30.42 -3.41 13.15
C ASN A 169 -31.11 -2.87 14.41
N GLN A 170 -30.34 -2.47 15.43
CA GLN A 170 -30.89 -1.86 16.64
C GLN A 170 -31.59 -0.53 16.34
N MET A 171 -31.01 0.31 15.48
CA MET A 171 -31.63 1.57 15.05
C MET A 171 -32.91 1.32 14.24
N GLN A 172 -32.93 0.30 13.39
CA GLN A 172 -34.11 -0.06 12.62
C GLN A 172 -35.25 -0.60 13.50
N GLU A 173 -34.91 -1.33 14.56
CA GLU A 173 -35.86 -1.75 15.59
C GLU A 173 -36.43 -0.53 16.34
N GLN A 174 -35.59 0.43 16.73
CA GLN A 174 -36.04 1.68 17.34
C GLN A 174 -36.97 2.48 16.43
N ILE A 175 -36.66 2.57 15.13
CA ILE A 175 -37.52 3.22 14.13
C ILE A 175 -38.87 2.50 14.04
N SER A 176 -38.87 1.16 14.01
CA SER A 176 -40.10 0.36 13.96
C SER A 176 -40.97 0.55 15.20
N GLN A 177 -40.35 0.64 16.38
CA GLN A 177 -41.03 0.94 17.63
C GLN A 177 -41.62 2.36 17.62
N LEU A 178 -40.87 3.36 17.15
CA LEU A 178 -41.36 4.73 17.01
C LEU A 178 -42.53 4.83 16.03
N GLN A 179 -42.49 4.11 14.90
CA GLN A 179 -43.61 4.05 13.95
C GLN A 179 -44.87 3.42 14.57
N SER A 180 -44.71 2.38 15.41
CA SER A 180 -45.82 1.79 16.15
C SER A 180 -46.43 2.78 17.16
N VAL A 181 -45.59 3.51 17.90
CA VAL A 181 -46.05 4.53 18.85
C VAL A 181 -46.76 5.67 18.12
N ALA A 182 -46.20 6.14 17.00
CA ALA A 182 -46.83 7.18 16.18
C ALA A 182 -48.22 6.75 15.69
N SER A 183 -48.38 5.51 15.21
CA SER A 183 -49.67 4.98 14.77
C SER A 183 -50.70 4.95 15.91
N LYS A 184 -50.28 4.56 17.13
CA LYS A 184 -51.16 4.58 18.31
C LYS A 184 -51.55 5.99 18.73
N VAL A 185 -50.63 6.96 18.59
CA VAL A 185 -50.92 8.37 18.86
C VAL A 185 -51.93 8.92 17.86
N ASP A 186 -51.83 8.56 16.57
CA ASP A 186 -52.81 8.92 15.56
C ASP A 186 -54.19 8.31 15.85
N GLU A 187 -54.25 7.04 16.26
CA GLU A 187 -55.49 6.39 16.69
C GLU A 187 -56.13 7.11 17.90
N MET A 188 -55.33 7.48 18.90
CA MET A 188 -55.83 8.26 20.05
C MET A 188 -56.32 9.65 19.63
N SER A 189 -55.65 10.30 18.67
CA SER A 189 -56.05 11.61 18.15
C SER A 189 -57.43 11.54 17.47
N VAL A 190 -57.65 10.52 16.65
CA VAL A 190 -58.95 10.27 16.00
C VAL A 190 -60.04 10.02 17.05
N LEU A 191 -59.75 9.23 18.08
CA LEU A 191 -60.70 8.94 19.16
C LEU A 191 -61.06 10.21 19.95
N LEU A 192 -60.07 11.03 20.30
CA LEU A 192 -60.30 12.31 20.99
C LEU A 192 -61.17 13.26 20.15
N SER A 193 -60.92 13.33 18.84
CA SER A 193 -61.73 14.13 17.92
C SER A 193 -63.18 13.65 17.86
N GLN A 194 -63.42 12.34 17.85
CA GLN A 194 -64.78 11.77 17.90
C GLN A 194 -65.49 12.06 19.24
N ILE A 195 -64.76 11.99 20.35
CA ILE A 195 -65.29 12.35 21.68
C ILE A 195 -65.65 13.84 21.73
N GLN A 196 -64.79 14.72 21.22
CA GLN A 196 -65.08 16.17 21.15
C GLN A 196 -66.28 16.47 20.22
N ALA A 197 -66.37 15.81 19.06
CA ALA A 197 -67.48 15.98 18.13
C ALA A 197 -68.82 15.47 18.69
N SER A 198 -68.81 14.37 19.46
CA SER A 198 -70.00 13.87 20.14
C SER A 198 -70.41 14.77 21.32
N GLN A 199 -69.45 15.30 22.07
CA GLN A 199 -69.72 16.31 23.13
C GLN A 199 -70.31 17.60 22.54
N ALA A 200 -69.81 18.07 21.39
CA ALA A 200 -70.37 19.23 20.69
C ALA A 200 -71.81 18.99 20.21
N ARG A 201 -72.16 17.77 19.76
CA ARG A 201 -73.55 17.40 19.41
C ARG A 201 -74.48 17.34 20.61
N THR A 202 -73.98 17.01 21.81
CA THR A 202 -74.80 17.01 23.03
C THR A 202 -75.00 18.41 23.63
N GLN A 203 -74.22 19.41 23.20
CA GLN A 203 -74.38 20.81 23.60
C GLN A 203 -75.21 21.65 22.63
N SER A 204 -75.52 21.16 21.42
CA SER A 204 -76.47 21.82 20.52
C SER A 204 -77.92 21.42 20.85
N VAL A 205 -78.45 21.95 21.96
CA VAL A 205 -79.90 22.04 22.16
C VAL A 205 -80.44 23.11 21.19
N PRO A 206 -81.48 22.84 20.38
CA PRO A 206 -82.06 23.85 19.51
C PRO A 206 -82.70 24.94 20.37
N VAL A 207 -82.21 26.16 20.24
CA VAL A 207 -82.82 27.36 20.83
C VAL A 207 -84.19 27.55 20.15
N PRO A 208 -85.32 27.59 20.90
CA PRO A 208 -86.61 27.92 20.32
C PRO A 208 -86.63 29.39 19.89
N PRO A 209 -87.36 29.74 18.81
CA PRO A 209 -87.39 31.11 18.32
C PRO A 209 -87.99 32.05 19.39
N PRO A 210 -87.38 33.23 19.63
CA PRO A 210 -87.86 34.16 20.64
C PRO A 210 -89.15 34.83 20.18
N VAL A 211 -90.20 34.72 20.98
CA VAL A 211 -91.40 35.56 20.85
C VAL A 211 -91.10 36.92 21.49
N GLN A 212 -91.38 37.95 20.71
CA GLN A 212 -90.98 39.34 20.88
C GLN A 212 -91.81 40.04 21.98
N SER A 213 -91.20 40.98 22.68
CA SER A 213 -91.92 42.11 23.30
C SER A 213 -91.04 43.36 23.30
N GLU A 214 -91.38 44.25 22.37
CA GLU A 214 -91.44 45.72 22.40
C GLU A 214 -90.31 46.54 23.05
N SER A 215 -89.66 47.38 22.23
CA SER A 215 -89.48 48.84 22.40
C SER A 215 -88.55 49.33 21.27
N GLU A 216 -89.11 49.98 20.25
CA GLU A 216 -89.14 51.44 20.09
C GLU A 216 -87.77 52.11 19.93
N THR A 217 -87.51 52.58 18.69
CA THR A 217 -86.86 53.86 18.33
C THR A 217 -85.37 54.00 18.69
N LEU A 218 -84.51 54.71 17.98
CA LEU A 218 -84.51 55.57 16.79
C LEU A 218 -83.00 55.71 16.43
N THR A 219 -82.69 55.97 15.15
CA THR A 219 -81.59 56.82 14.58
C THR A 219 -80.33 57.02 15.42
N ASP A 220 -79.10 56.90 14.93
CA ASP A 220 -78.41 57.48 13.78
C ASP A 220 -76.93 57.08 14.08
N GLU A 221 -75.93 57.02 13.24
CA GLU A 221 -75.49 57.89 12.16
C GLU A 221 -74.25 57.17 11.55
N ALA A 222 -73.94 57.51 10.30
CA ALA A 222 -72.64 57.59 9.64
C ALA A 222 -71.35 57.27 10.46
N ALA A 223 -70.23 56.85 9.89
CA ALA A 223 -69.77 56.47 8.56
C ALA A 223 -68.25 56.18 8.75
N ASP A 224 -67.64 55.64 7.70
CA ASP A 224 -66.20 55.74 7.41
C ASP A 224 -65.25 54.99 8.40
N ASP A 225 -64.12 54.44 8.00
CA ASP A 225 -63.33 54.65 6.80
C ASP A 225 -62.34 53.49 6.63
N TYR A 226 -62.11 53.14 5.37
CA TYR A 226 -60.81 52.87 4.76
C TYR A 226 -59.92 51.66 5.13
N LEU A 227 -59.72 50.89 4.05
CA LEU A 227 -58.50 50.26 3.50
C LEU A 227 -57.82 49.13 4.29
N ASP A 228 -57.70 47.89 3.80
CA ASP A 228 -57.23 47.33 2.51
C ASP A 228 -55.72 46.99 2.49
N HIS A 229 -55.44 45.90 1.78
CA HIS A 229 -54.16 45.34 1.33
C HIS A 229 -53.32 44.55 2.34
N ASP A 230 -53.28 43.22 2.17
CA ASP A 230 -52.32 42.44 1.34
C ASP A 230 -50.93 42.37 2.03
N VAL A 231 -50.30 41.21 2.19
CA VAL A 231 -49.55 40.47 1.15
C VAL A 231 -49.01 39.18 1.84
N PRO A 232 -48.74 38.08 1.09
CA PRO A 232 -48.52 36.76 1.64
C PRO A 232 -47.03 36.48 1.92
N VAL A 233 -46.75 35.38 2.62
CA VAL A 233 -45.38 34.88 2.79
C VAL A 233 -45.33 33.43 2.34
N SER A 234 -44.38 33.18 1.42
CA SER A 234 -43.91 31.86 0.97
C SER A 234 -43.31 31.04 2.11
#